data_AF-A0A9E3YFJ0-F1
#
_entry.id   AF-A0A9E3YFJ0-F1
#
_cell.length_a   1.000
_cell.length_b   1.000
_cell.length_c   1.000
_cell.angle_alpha   90.00
_cell.angle_beta   90.00
_cell.angle_gamma   90.00
#
_symmetry.space_group_name_H-M   'P 1'
#
loop_
_entity.id
_entity.type
_entity.pdbx_description
1 polymer ?
#
loop_
_entity_poly.entity_id
_entity_poly.type
_entity_poly.pdbx_seq_one_letter_code
_entity_poly.pdbx_strand_id
1 'polypeptide(L)'
;MDRNQMWDDTALIVCTDHGHYLGDVRQGVDIWGKPQVPQYEPLGHTPLLVCWPGVPGGTTCDALTTNVDLHATIADVFAVEAAHRTHGRSLAPLVTGDATSIRDWAIGGVFGCWVQVTDGRFKYARAPEGQNFPLSMWSNRWSTMPVHVDGFNPLPPPDRRAWIDFMPGSDIPVLRQPFEPGDMYPMWAGRRSMVGTHALYDIATDPHESENRVGERVERIMVDLLRTALDELDAPTDQYERLGI
;
A
#
# COMPACT_ATOMS: atom_id res chain seq x y z
N MET A 1 -0.41 31.32 5.51
CA MET A 1 -0.20 31.04 6.93
C MET A 1 0.35 32.25 7.66
N ASP A 2 1.61 32.66 7.47
CA ASP A 2 2.21 33.81 8.20
C ASP A 2 1.45 35.13 8.06
N ARG A 3 1.19 35.57 6.82
CA ARG A 3 0.51 36.84 6.51
C ARG A 3 -0.85 36.99 7.20
N ASN A 4 -1.54 35.87 7.38
CA ASN A 4 -2.91 35.82 7.90
C ASN A 4 -2.98 35.29 9.34
N GLN A 5 -1.83 35.05 9.99
CA GLN A 5 -1.75 34.54 11.37
C GLN A 5 -2.57 33.26 11.61
N MET A 6 -2.50 32.31 10.67
CA MET A 6 -3.33 31.09 10.71
C MET A 6 -2.67 29.90 11.41
N TRP A 7 -1.48 30.03 11.97
CA TRP A 7 -0.77 28.89 12.56
C TRP A 7 -1.35 28.43 13.90
N ASP A 8 -2.13 29.29 14.57
CA ASP A 8 -2.66 29.02 15.91
C ASP A 8 -3.82 27.99 15.90
N ASP A 9 -4.47 27.78 14.75
CA ASP A 9 -5.65 26.91 14.61
C ASP A 9 -5.65 26.02 13.35
N THR A 10 -4.60 26.10 12.52
CA THR A 10 -4.53 25.36 11.26
C THR A 10 -3.36 24.38 11.24
N ALA A 11 -3.66 23.10 11.08
CA ALA A 11 -2.65 22.08 10.80
C ALA A 11 -2.23 22.11 9.31
N LEU A 12 -0.93 21.99 9.04
CA LEU A 12 -0.38 21.87 7.70
C LEU A 12 0.27 20.49 7.55
N ILE A 13 -0.20 19.72 6.58
CA ILE A 13 0.32 18.39 6.25
C ILE A 13 0.92 18.45 4.84
N VAL A 14 2.18 18.08 4.70
CA VAL A 14 2.86 17.90 3.41
C VAL A 14 3.16 16.42 3.24
N CYS A 15 2.63 15.82 2.19
CA CYS A 15 2.80 14.41 1.86
C CYS A 15 2.93 14.21 0.33
N THR A 16 3.16 12.98 -0.10
CA THR A 16 3.13 12.56 -1.50
C THR A 16 2.32 11.27 -1.63
N ASP A 17 1.76 11.00 -2.81
CA ASP A 17 0.99 9.77 -3.06
C ASP A 17 1.87 8.52 -3.06
N HIS A 18 3.07 8.65 -3.62
CA HIS A 18 4.14 7.66 -3.60
C HIS A 18 5.49 8.33 -3.92
N GLY A 19 6.58 7.57 -3.85
CA GLY A 19 7.91 7.99 -4.28
C GLY A 19 8.19 7.78 -5.78
N HIS A 20 9.46 7.62 -6.17
CA HIS A 20 9.84 7.45 -7.58
C HIS A 20 11.19 6.76 -7.73
N TYR A 21 11.35 5.95 -8.79
CA TYR A 21 12.65 5.38 -9.17
C TYR A 21 13.33 6.22 -10.25
N LEU A 22 14.61 6.53 -10.06
CA LEU A 22 15.37 7.46 -10.90
C LEU A 22 16.63 6.79 -11.50
N GLY A 23 16.54 5.50 -11.82
CA GLY A 23 17.68 4.70 -12.28
C GLY A 23 18.34 3.89 -11.17
N ASP A 24 17.61 3.59 -10.10
CA ASP A 24 18.06 2.67 -9.05
C ASP A 24 18.43 1.33 -9.68
N VAL A 25 19.59 0.77 -9.35
CA VAL A 25 20.04 -0.52 -9.90
C VAL A 25 19.50 -1.65 -9.02
N ARG A 26 18.70 -2.54 -9.62
CA ARG A 26 18.18 -3.75 -8.97
C ARG A 26 18.48 -4.97 -9.82
N GLN A 27 19.16 -5.95 -9.23
CA GLN A 27 19.56 -7.18 -9.92
C GLN A 27 20.30 -6.93 -11.26
N GLY A 28 21.11 -5.86 -11.31
CA GLY A 28 21.88 -5.48 -12.51
C GLY A 28 21.07 -4.75 -13.59
N VAL A 29 19.85 -4.30 -13.29
CA VAL A 29 18.98 -3.56 -14.22
C VAL A 29 18.56 -2.23 -13.58
N ASP A 30 18.60 -1.16 -14.37
CA ASP A 30 18.08 0.15 -13.94
C ASP A 30 16.55 0.11 -13.90
N ILE A 31 15.97 0.53 -12.78
CA ILE A 31 14.53 0.72 -12.65
C ILE A 31 14.19 2.20 -12.73
N TRP A 32 13.17 2.52 -13.53
CA TRP A 32 12.72 3.88 -13.79
C TRP A 32 11.20 3.98 -13.64
N GLY A 33 10.73 5.05 -13.01
CA GLY A 33 9.31 5.34 -12.93
C GLY A 33 8.55 4.54 -11.88
N LYS A 34 7.54 3.77 -12.34
CA LYS A 34 6.47 3.17 -11.53
C LYS A 34 6.48 1.63 -11.63
N PRO A 35 5.85 0.90 -10.70
CA PRO A 35 6.32 -0.44 -10.32
C PRO A 35 6.14 -1.48 -11.43
N GLN A 36 7.26 -2.12 -11.78
CA GLN A 36 7.33 -3.45 -12.39
C GLN A 36 8.19 -4.40 -11.53
N VAL A 37 8.38 -4.02 -10.27
CA VAL A 37 9.23 -4.63 -9.26
C VAL A 37 8.54 -4.55 -7.89
N PRO A 38 8.99 -5.28 -6.86
CA PRO A 38 8.57 -5.04 -5.49
C PRO A 38 8.73 -3.56 -5.11
N GLN A 39 7.89 -3.06 -4.20
CA GLN A 39 8.00 -1.68 -3.74
C GLN A 39 9.20 -1.50 -2.79
N TYR A 40 10.30 -1.03 -3.37
CA TYR A 40 11.50 -0.59 -2.67
C TYR A 40 11.31 0.74 -1.93
N GLU A 41 12.21 1.04 -0.99
CA GLU A 41 12.17 2.22 -0.12
C GLU A 41 12.01 3.54 -0.89
N PRO A 42 12.68 3.80 -2.03
CA PRO A 42 12.49 5.05 -2.78
C PRO A 42 11.06 5.30 -3.28
N LEU A 43 10.22 4.26 -3.38
CA LEU A 43 8.82 4.36 -3.75
C LEU A 43 7.89 4.38 -2.52
N GLY A 44 8.24 3.63 -1.47
CA GLY A 44 7.37 3.38 -0.32
C GLY A 44 7.60 4.26 0.90
N HIS A 45 8.83 4.68 1.15
CA HIS A 45 9.19 5.52 2.28
C HIS A 45 9.10 6.99 1.86
N THR A 46 7.89 7.52 1.94
CA THR A 46 7.53 8.83 1.41
C THR A 46 7.64 9.92 2.47
N PRO A 47 7.99 11.16 2.08
CA PRO A 47 7.99 12.28 3.01
C PRO A 47 6.59 12.55 3.57
N LEU A 48 6.52 12.72 4.89
CA LEU A 48 5.36 13.21 5.63
C LEU A 48 5.83 14.25 6.64
N LEU A 49 5.43 15.50 6.44
CA LEU A 49 5.71 16.60 7.36
C LEU A 49 4.39 17.13 7.92
N VAL A 50 4.30 17.26 9.24
CA VAL A 50 3.12 17.78 9.92
C VAL A 50 3.53 18.95 10.80
N CYS A 51 2.92 20.10 10.54
CA CYS A 51 2.90 21.22 11.47
C CYS A 51 1.53 21.25 12.13
N TRP A 52 1.53 21.21 13.47
CA TRP A 52 0.30 21.08 14.25
C TRP A 52 0.11 22.25 15.21
N PRO A 53 -1.10 22.83 15.31
CA PRO A 53 -1.37 23.95 16.18
C PRO A 53 -1.00 23.65 17.64
N GLY A 54 -0.25 24.55 18.27
CA GLY A 54 0.15 24.41 19.67
C GLY A 54 1.23 23.36 19.95
N VAL A 55 1.71 22.63 18.94
CA VAL A 55 2.81 21.66 19.09
C VAL A 55 4.11 22.24 18.54
N PRO A 56 5.20 22.27 19.34
CA PRO A 56 6.50 22.71 18.85
C PRO A 56 7.01 21.83 17.70
N GLY A 57 7.44 22.45 16.61
CA GLY A 57 8.08 21.74 15.50
C GLY A 57 9.55 21.39 15.78
N GLY A 58 10.18 20.75 14.79
CA GLY A 58 11.61 20.41 14.83
C GLY A 58 11.92 19.04 15.45
N THR A 59 10.91 18.22 15.70
CA THR A 59 11.04 16.83 16.15
C THR A 59 10.90 15.86 14.97
N THR A 60 11.32 14.61 15.18
CA THR A 60 11.14 13.49 14.26
C THR A 60 10.34 12.38 14.93
N CYS A 61 9.67 11.56 14.14
CA CYS A 61 8.88 10.42 14.60
C CYS A 61 9.21 9.22 13.71
N ASP A 62 9.67 8.12 14.32
CA ASP A 62 10.04 6.88 13.62
C ASP A 62 8.89 5.85 13.58
N ALA A 63 7.68 6.24 14.01
CA ALA A 63 6.53 5.36 14.03
C ALA A 63 6.09 4.99 12.60
N LEU A 64 5.64 3.74 12.42
CA LEU A 64 5.04 3.32 11.15
C LEU A 64 3.73 4.07 10.89
N THR A 65 3.63 4.67 9.71
CA THR A 65 2.44 5.38 9.23
C THR A 65 2.19 5.05 7.76
N THR A 66 0.99 5.32 7.26
CA THR A 66 0.65 5.23 5.83
C THR A 66 -0.22 6.42 5.43
N ASN A 67 -0.28 6.72 4.13
CA ASN A 67 -1.16 7.80 3.63
C ASN A 67 -2.65 7.61 3.96
N VAL A 68 -3.10 6.39 4.25
CA VAL A 68 -4.48 6.09 4.68
C VAL A 68 -4.79 6.72 6.05
N ASP A 69 -3.77 6.97 6.87
CA ASP A 69 -3.90 7.56 8.20
C ASP A 69 -4.26 9.03 8.18
N LEU A 70 -3.96 9.72 7.07
CA LEU A 70 -4.32 11.12 6.90
C LEU A 70 -5.84 11.31 6.96
N HIS A 71 -6.60 10.40 6.35
CA HIS A 71 -8.06 10.40 6.44
C HIS A 71 -8.52 10.24 7.90
N ALA A 72 -8.00 9.24 8.61
CA ALA A 72 -8.37 8.98 10.01
C ALA A 72 -8.00 10.15 10.92
N THR A 73 -6.84 10.77 10.70
CA THR A 73 -6.36 11.93 11.46
C THR A 73 -7.25 13.15 11.25
N ILE A 74 -7.61 13.45 9.99
CA ILE A 74 -8.48 14.59 9.68
C ILE A 74 -9.88 14.37 10.28
N ALA A 75 -10.42 13.15 10.17
CA ALA A 75 -11.70 12.81 10.77
C ALA A 75 -11.70 12.99 12.30
N ASP A 76 -10.65 12.50 12.97
CA ASP A 76 -10.44 12.62 14.42
C ASP A 76 -10.38 14.08 14.88
N VAL A 77 -9.60 14.93 14.18
CA VAL A 77 -9.48 16.37 14.48
C VAL A 77 -10.83 17.09 14.48
N PHE A 78 -11.71 16.72 13.55
CA PHE A 78 -13.04 17.33 13.43
C PHE A 78 -14.12 16.56 14.18
N ALA A 79 -13.75 15.55 14.99
CA ALA A 79 -14.68 14.65 15.68
C ALA A 79 -15.74 14.04 14.75
N VAL A 80 -15.32 13.69 13.53
CA VAL A 80 -16.17 13.07 12.51
C VAL A 80 -16.00 11.55 12.58
N GLU A 81 -17.10 10.85 12.81
CA GLU A 81 -17.11 9.39 12.71
C GLU A 81 -17.31 8.96 11.25
N ALA A 82 -16.45 8.07 10.76
CA ALA A 82 -16.62 7.48 9.44
C ALA A 82 -17.85 6.55 9.45
N ALA A 83 -18.74 6.71 8.47
CA ALA A 83 -19.96 5.92 8.35
C ALA A 83 -19.73 4.43 7.99
N HIS A 84 -18.48 4.06 7.68
CA HIS A 84 -18.07 2.71 7.35
C HIS A 84 -16.66 2.48 7.87
N ARG A 85 -16.27 1.19 7.95
CA ARG A 85 -14.92 0.80 8.36
C ARG A 85 -13.88 1.46 7.46
N THR A 86 -12.85 2.02 8.08
CA THR A 86 -11.63 2.46 7.40
C THR A 86 -10.42 1.79 8.06
N HIS A 87 -9.31 1.72 7.34
CA HIS A 87 -8.09 1.04 7.82
C HIS A 87 -7.03 1.99 8.37
N GLY A 88 -7.28 3.31 8.28
CA GLY A 88 -6.37 4.32 8.82
C GLY A 88 -6.45 4.40 10.34
N ARG A 89 -5.37 4.83 10.97
CA ARG A 89 -5.32 5.16 12.41
C ARG A 89 -4.89 6.62 12.55
N SER A 90 -5.51 7.36 13.46
CA SER A 90 -5.17 8.79 13.65
C SER A 90 -3.70 8.95 14.04
N LEU A 91 -3.02 9.90 13.41
CA LEU A 91 -1.65 10.30 13.73
C LEU A 91 -1.59 11.30 14.90
N ALA A 92 -2.74 11.83 15.35
CA ALA A 92 -2.77 12.86 16.38
C ALA A 92 -1.99 12.47 17.66
N PRO A 93 -2.12 11.23 18.20
CA PRO A 93 -1.35 10.82 19.38
C PRO A 93 0.18 10.83 19.17
N LEU A 94 0.66 10.60 17.94
CA LEU A 94 2.09 10.69 17.61
C LEU A 94 2.54 12.15 17.57
N VAL A 95 1.70 13.01 17.01
CA VAL A 95 1.98 14.44 16.86
C VAL A 95 1.98 15.16 18.21
N THR A 96 1.05 14.82 19.11
CA THR A 96 0.96 15.41 20.45
C THR A 96 1.94 14.78 21.45
N GLY A 97 2.57 13.67 21.11
CA GLY A 97 3.51 12.94 21.98
C GLY A 97 2.83 12.03 23.00
N ASP A 98 1.53 11.76 22.85
CA ASP A 98 0.76 10.85 23.71
C ASP A 98 1.04 9.37 23.42
N ALA A 99 1.62 9.06 22.24
CA ALA A 99 2.03 7.73 21.84
C ALA A 99 3.35 7.75 21.03
N THR A 100 4.10 6.66 21.09
CA THR A 100 5.30 6.43 20.27
C THR A 100 5.05 5.51 19.07
N SER A 101 3.89 4.85 19.02
CA SER A 101 3.45 4.03 17.89
C SER A 101 1.92 3.97 17.84
N ILE A 102 1.38 3.76 16.64
CA ILE A 102 -0.05 3.50 16.40
C ILE A 102 -0.30 2.15 15.73
N ARG A 103 0.74 1.42 15.31
CA ARG A 103 0.65 0.10 14.65
C ARG A 103 1.96 -0.66 14.76
N ASP A 104 1.86 -1.98 14.64
CA ASP A 104 3.02 -2.87 14.62
C ASP A 104 3.46 -3.21 13.20
N TRP A 105 2.58 -3.01 12.22
CA TRP A 105 2.84 -3.34 10.82
C TRP A 105 2.21 -2.33 9.86
N ALA A 106 2.79 -2.22 8.67
CA ALA A 106 2.21 -1.51 7.53
C ALA A 106 2.20 -2.42 6.31
N ILE A 107 1.13 -2.34 5.51
CA ILE A 107 0.95 -3.14 4.29
C ILE A 107 0.86 -2.22 3.06
N GLY A 108 1.27 -2.74 1.91
CA GLY A 108 1.02 -2.10 0.62
C GLY A 108 1.09 -3.10 -0.52
N GLY A 109 0.93 -2.61 -1.74
CA GLY A 109 1.03 -3.46 -2.93
C GLY A 109 0.37 -2.85 -4.14
N VAL A 110 0.47 -3.56 -5.25
CA VAL A 110 -0.17 -3.20 -6.51
C VAL A 110 -1.09 -4.35 -6.90
N PHE A 111 -2.28 -4.01 -7.43
CA PHE A 111 -3.27 -4.99 -7.86
C PHE A 111 -2.66 -6.08 -8.75
N GLY A 112 -2.84 -7.34 -8.36
CA GLY A 112 -2.33 -8.51 -9.09
C GLY A 112 -0.81 -8.68 -9.04
N CYS A 113 -0.09 -7.92 -8.23
CA CYS A 113 1.36 -7.99 -8.08
C CYS A 113 1.74 -8.45 -6.66
N TRP A 114 2.93 -8.06 -6.19
CA TRP A 114 3.36 -8.30 -4.80
C TRP A 114 2.41 -7.62 -3.80
N VAL A 115 2.15 -8.32 -2.70
CA VAL A 115 1.66 -7.72 -1.46
C VAL A 115 2.83 -7.67 -0.50
N GLN A 116 3.06 -6.52 0.10
CA GLN A 116 4.21 -6.28 0.96
C GLN A 116 3.77 -5.88 2.36
N VAL A 117 4.52 -6.31 3.35
CA VAL A 117 4.33 -5.99 4.76
C VAL A 117 5.66 -5.61 5.39
N THR A 118 5.64 -4.68 6.34
CA THR A 118 6.80 -4.32 7.16
C THR A 118 6.41 -4.12 8.61
N ASP A 119 7.32 -4.49 9.52
CA ASP A 119 7.25 -4.21 10.96
C ASP A 119 8.13 -3.00 11.37
N GLY A 120 8.66 -2.26 10.39
CA GLY A 120 9.58 -1.13 10.59
C GLY A 120 11.05 -1.52 10.60
N ARG A 121 11.36 -2.81 10.65
CA ARG A 121 12.73 -3.33 10.47
C ARG A 121 12.83 -4.23 9.26
N PHE A 122 12.02 -5.28 9.21
CA PHE A 122 11.96 -6.19 8.09
C PHE A 122 10.89 -5.73 7.11
N LYS A 123 11.19 -5.84 5.82
CA LYS A 123 10.21 -5.65 4.75
C LYS A 123 10.15 -6.91 3.90
N TYR A 124 8.95 -7.46 3.79
CA TYR A 124 8.67 -8.65 2.99
C TYR A 124 7.70 -8.32 1.88
N ALA A 125 8.02 -8.71 0.66
CA ALA A 125 7.15 -8.63 -0.51
C ALA A 125 6.83 -10.04 -1.00
N ARG A 126 5.60 -10.49 -0.73
CA ARG A 126 5.07 -11.77 -1.20
C ARG A 126 4.57 -11.61 -2.63
N ALA A 127 5.31 -12.22 -3.55
CA ALA A 127 4.89 -12.39 -4.94
C ALA A 127 3.76 -13.43 -5.07
N PRO A 128 2.95 -13.37 -6.13
CA PRO A 128 1.97 -14.42 -6.40
C PRO A 128 2.61 -15.76 -6.72
N GLU A 129 1.82 -16.81 -6.50
CA GLU A 129 2.17 -18.20 -6.80
C GLU A 129 1.36 -18.74 -7.99
N GLY A 130 1.86 -19.82 -8.58
CA GLY A 130 1.15 -20.55 -9.64
C GLY A 130 0.81 -19.67 -10.85
N GLN A 131 -0.49 -19.51 -11.14
CA GLN A 131 -0.96 -18.70 -12.26
C GLN A 131 -1.35 -17.26 -11.88
N ASN A 132 -1.16 -16.84 -10.61
CA ASN A 132 -1.61 -15.56 -10.08
C ASN A 132 -3.15 -15.40 -10.11
N PHE A 133 -3.85 -16.50 -9.80
CA PHE A 133 -5.31 -16.57 -9.70
C PHE A 133 -5.72 -17.34 -8.44
N PRO A 134 -6.94 -17.13 -7.92
CA PRO A 134 -7.98 -16.19 -8.40
C PRO A 134 -7.58 -14.72 -8.23
N LEU A 135 -8.09 -13.85 -9.11
CA LEU A 135 -7.82 -12.42 -9.07
C LEU A 135 -9.07 -11.64 -9.49
N SER A 136 -9.62 -10.86 -8.58
CA SER A 136 -10.80 -10.04 -8.82
C SER A 136 -10.50 -8.57 -8.52
N MET A 137 -10.94 -7.66 -9.40
CA MET A 137 -10.92 -6.23 -9.08
C MET A 137 -12.26 -5.82 -8.47
N TRP A 138 -12.17 -5.06 -7.37
CA TRP A 138 -13.31 -4.58 -6.60
C TRP A 138 -13.35 -3.05 -6.72
N SER A 139 -14.46 -2.49 -7.20
CA SER A 139 -14.57 -1.04 -7.36
C SER A 139 -16.00 -0.53 -7.24
N ASN A 140 -16.20 0.54 -6.49
CA ASN A 140 -17.45 1.32 -6.51
C ASN A 140 -17.50 2.34 -7.67
N ARG A 141 -16.37 2.56 -8.35
CA ARG A 141 -16.25 3.47 -9.50
C ARG A 141 -15.30 2.86 -10.53
N TRP A 142 -15.87 2.19 -11.53
CA TRP A 142 -15.08 1.69 -12.63
C TRP A 142 -14.66 2.85 -13.53
N SER A 143 -13.38 3.22 -13.48
CA SER A 143 -12.84 4.22 -14.38
C SER A 143 -12.72 3.64 -15.78
N THR A 144 -13.09 4.40 -16.80
CA THR A 144 -12.86 4.00 -18.20
C THR A 144 -11.42 4.25 -18.64
N MET A 145 -10.62 4.98 -17.83
CA MET A 145 -9.24 5.40 -18.09
C MET A 145 -8.89 5.39 -19.58
N PRO A 146 -9.48 6.30 -20.39
CA PRO A 146 -9.22 6.31 -21.82
C PRO A 146 -7.75 6.65 -22.06
N VAL A 147 -6.94 5.64 -22.37
CA VAL A 147 -5.54 5.80 -22.74
C VAL A 147 -5.45 5.71 -24.26
N HIS A 148 -5.21 6.84 -24.91
CA HIS A 148 -5.05 6.95 -26.36
C HIS A 148 -3.57 6.96 -26.76
N VAL A 149 -2.75 6.15 -26.09
CA VAL A 149 -1.31 6.04 -26.35
C VAL A 149 -1.01 4.62 -26.81
N ASP A 150 -0.43 4.49 -28.01
CA ASP A 150 -0.11 3.18 -28.58
C ASP A 150 0.84 2.39 -27.67
N GLY A 151 0.53 1.10 -27.46
CA GLY A 151 1.29 0.20 -26.60
C GLY A 151 0.88 0.21 -25.12
N PHE A 152 -0.10 1.03 -24.74
CA PHE A 152 -0.62 1.05 -23.38
C PHE A 152 -2.02 0.43 -23.29
N ASN A 153 -2.12 -0.65 -22.51
CA ASN A 153 -3.42 -1.28 -22.25
C ASN A 153 -4.25 -0.39 -21.31
N PRO A 154 -5.45 0.06 -21.72
CA PRO A 154 -6.37 0.72 -20.81
C PRO A 154 -6.87 -0.29 -19.78
N LEU A 155 -7.54 0.21 -18.75
CA LEU A 155 -8.30 -0.66 -17.86
C LEU A 155 -9.45 -1.30 -18.67
N PRO A 156 -9.53 -2.64 -18.82
CA PRO A 156 -10.64 -3.26 -19.53
C PRO A 156 -11.98 -2.86 -18.90
N PRO A 157 -13.02 -2.62 -19.70
CA PRO A 157 -14.36 -2.49 -19.16
C PRO A 157 -14.78 -3.81 -18.48
N PRO A 158 -15.65 -3.77 -17.47
CA PRO A 158 -16.23 -4.98 -16.92
C PRO A 158 -17.00 -5.73 -17.99
N ASP A 159 -17.04 -7.06 -17.88
CA ASP A 159 -17.78 -7.92 -18.78
C ASP A 159 -18.93 -8.65 -18.06
N ARG A 160 -19.52 -9.63 -18.75
CA ARG A 160 -20.69 -10.36 -18.25
C ARG A 160 -20.40 -11.25 -17.03
N ARG A 161 -19.13 -11.40 -16.63
CA ARG A 161 -18.72 -12.12 -15.43
C ARG A 161 -18.73 -11.22 -14.19
N ALA A 162 -18.89 -9.91 -14.33
CA ALA A 162 -18.98 -9.00 -13.19
C ALA A 162 -20.30 -9.14 -12.42
N TRP A 163 -20.26 -8.98 -11.10
CA TRP A 163 -21.45 -8.90 -10.24
C TRP A 163 -21.30 -7.83 -9.16
N ILE A 164 -22.41 -7.47 -8.51
CA ILE A 164 -22.39 -6.60 -7.33
C ILE A 164 -22.12 -7.44 -6.10
N ASP A 165 -21.10 -7.05 -5.35
CA ASP A 165 -20.68 -7.64 -4.09
C ASP A 165 -20.54 -6.52 -3.05
N PHE A 166 -20.04 -6.84 -1.86
CA PHE A 166 -19.80 -5.87 -0.78
C PHE A 166 -18.31 -5.77 -0.48
N MET A 167 -17.79 -4.55 -0.33
CA MET A 167 -16.38 -4.33 0.02
C MET A 167 -16.07 -5.08 1.32
N PRO A 168 -15.03 -5.92 1.39
CA PRO A 168 -14.73 -6.64 2.61
C PRO A 168 -14.61 -5.72 3.83
N GLY A 169 -15.23 -6.11 4.93
CA GLY A 169 -15.32 -5.32 6.16
C GLY A 169 -16.33 -4.17 6.13
N SER A 170 -17.19 -4.08 5.11
CA SER A 170 -18.16 -2.98 4.95
C SER A 170 -19.44 -3.43 4.22
N ASP A 171 -20.53 -2.70 4.42
CA ASP A 171 -21.80 -2.87 3.69
C ASP A 171 -21.88 -2.01 2.41
N ILE A 172 -20.76 -1.42 1.98
CA ILE A 172 -20.71 -0.62 0.75
C ILE A 172 -20.75 -1.55 -0.47
N PRO A 173 -21.76 -1.42 -1.37
CA PRO A 173 -21.83 -2.22 -2.58
C PRO A 173 -20.74 -1.79 -3.58
N VAL A 174 -20.11 -2.77 -4.21
CA VAL A 174 -19.06 -2.59 -5.20
C VAL A 174 -19.24 -3.55 -6.37
N LEU A 175 -18.77 -3.17 -7.55
CA LEU A 175 -18.66 -4.10 -8.67
C LEU A 175 -17.42 -4.97 -8.46
N ARG A 176 -17.60 -6.29 -8.49
CA ARG A 176 -16.53 -7.27 -8.51
C ARG A 176 -16.41 -7.87 -9.90
N GLN A 177 -15.27 -7.63 -10.55
CA GLN A 177 -14.92 -8.22 -11.86
C GLN A 177 -13.83 -9.26 -11.65
N PRO A 178 -14.11 -10.55 -11.91
CA PRO A 178 -13.09 -11.58 -11.91
C PRO A 178 -12.23 -11.47 -13.17
N PHE A 179 -10.98 -11.88 -13.07
CA PHE A 179 -10.08 -12.10 -14.20
C PHE A 179 -9.76 -13.59 -14.31
N GLU A 180 -9.52 -14.06 -15.53
CA GLU A 180 -9.14 -15.44 -15.86
C GLU A 180 -7.85 -15.48 -16.69
N PRO A 181 -7.14 -16.64 -16.72
CA PRO A 181 -5.96 -16.80 -17.54
C PRO A 181 -6.21 -16.44 -19.01
N GLY A 182 -5.48 -15.44 -19.51
CA GLY A 182 -5.61 -14.95 -20.89
C GLY A 182 -6.35 -13.62 -21.03
N ASP A 183 -6.99 -13.13 -19.96
CA ASP A 183 -7.60 -11.81 -19.94
C ASP A 183 -6.57 -10.69 -20.09
N MET A 184 -7.03 -9.56 -20.65
CA MET A 184 -6.24 -8.33 -20.68
C MET A 184 -6.20 -7.72 -19.28
N TYR A 185 -4.99 -7.53 -18.75
CA TYR A 185 -4.79 -6.80 -17.49
C TYR A 185 -4.62 -5.30 -17.72
N PRO A 186 -4.98 -4.46 -16.72
CA PRO A 186 -4.49 -3.09 -16.68
C PRO A 186 -2.95 -3.08 -16.75
N MET A 187 -2.41 -2.05 -17.38
CA MET A 187 -0.97 -1.89 -17.66
C MET A 187 -0.03 -2.11 -16.46
N TRP A 188 -0.49 -1.80 -15.25
CA TRP A 188 0.29 -1.93 -14.00
C TRP A 188 0.21 -3.32 -13.36
N ALA A 189 -0.55 -4.27 -13.93
CA ALA A 189 -0.82 -5.58 -13.36
C ALA A 189 -0.40 -6.75 -14.27
N GLY A 190 -0.34 -7.96 -13.71
CA GLY A 190 -0.52 -9.20 -14.48
C GLY A 190 0.66 -9.69 -15.33
N ARG A 191 1.92 -9.40 -14.96
CA ARG A 191 3.09 -9.96 -15.67
C ARG A 191 3.53 -11.29 -15.05
N ARG A 192 3.60 -12.37 -15.85
CA ARG A 192 4.09 -13.69 -15.39
C ARG A 192 5.50 -13.67 -14.79
N SER A 193 6.34 -12.69 -15.16
CA SER A 193 7.71 -12.56 -14.67
C SER A 193 7.82 -12.32 -13.15
N MET A 194 6.72 -11.98 -12.47
CA MET A 194 6.70 -11.76 -11.02
C MET A 194 6.34 -13.00 -10.19
N VAL A 195 5.91 -14.11 -10.81
CA VAL A 195 5.47 -15.29 -10.04
C VAL A 195 6.66 -15.90 -9.31
N GLY A 196 6.50 -16.18 -8.01
CA GLY A 196 7.53 -16.79 -7.15
C GLY A 196 8.73 -15.89 -6.83
N THR A 197 8.75 -14.63 -7.28
CA THR A 197 9.87 -13.71 -7.04
C THR A 197 9.69 -12.95 -5.72
N HIS A 198 9.62 -13.67 -4.59
CA HIS A 198 9.51 -13.04 -3.27
C HIS A 198 10.76 -12.21 -2.94
N ALA A 199 10.61 -11.22 -2.06
CA ALA A 199 11.74 -10.43 -1.58
C ALA A 199 11.62 -10.16 -0.08
N LEU A 200 12.73 -10.24 0.64
CA LEU A 200 12.82 -10.01 2.07
C LEU A 200 14.09 -9.25 2.40
N TYR A 201 13.97 -8.14 3.15
CA TYR A 201 15.10 -7.27 3.50
C TYR A 201 15.05 -6.90 4.98
N ASP A 202 16.21 -6.79 5.63
CA ASP A 202 16.38 -6.17 6.95
C ASP A 202 16.80 -4.70 6.74
N ILE A 203 15.83 -3.79 6.70
CA ILE A 203 16.03 -2.38 6.38
C ILE A 203 16.96 -1.68 7.39
N ALA A 204 17.01 -2.17 8.63
CA ALA A 204 17.90 -1.60 9.65
C ALA A 204 19.38 -1.80 9.33
N THR A 205 19.74 -2.86 8.60
CA THR A 205 21.13 -3.17 8.22
C THR A 205 21.40 -3.05 6.72
N ASP A 206 20.35 -3.14 5.90
CA ASP A 206 20.37 -3.05 4.44
C ASP A 206 19.28 -2.06 3.96
N PRO A 207 19.45 -0.76 4.23
CA PRO A 207 18.47 0.27 3.86
C PRO A 207 18.32 0.44 2.34
N HIS A 208 19.26 -0.11 1.57
CA HIS A 208 19.23 -0.09 0.12
C HIS A 208 18.67 -1.37 -0.50
N GLU A 209 18.24 -2.34 0.31
CA GLU A 209 17.54 -3.56 -0.13
C GLU A 209 18.33 -4.35 -1.19
N SER A 210 19.61 -4.54 -0.90
CA SER A 210 20.58 -5.21 -1.76
C SER A 210 20.72 -6.71 -1.49
N GLU A 211 20.42 -7.16 -0.26
CA GLU A 211 20.56 -8.55 0.18
C GLU A 211 19.18 -9.18 0.40
N ASN A 212 18.71 -9.96 -0.58
CA ASN A 212 17.45 -10.69 -0.44
C ASN A 212 17.61 -11.91 0.49
N ARG A 213 16.82 -11.95 1.58
CA ARG A 213 16.88 -12.93 2.67
C ARG A 213 15.79 -14.00 2.63
N VAL A 214 15.08 -14.12 1.51
CA VAL A 214 14.11 -15.21 1.29
C VAL A 214 14.77 -16.58 1.54
N GLY A 215 14.05 -17.48 2.22
CA GLY A 215 14.54 -18.78 2.68
C GLY A 215 15.09 -18.78 4.11
N GLU A 216 15.42 -17.62 4.67
CA GLU A 216 15.84 -17.51 6.07
C GLU A 216 14.68 -17.76 7.04
N ARG A 217 14.99 -18.05 8.31
CA ARG A 217 13.98 -18.28 9.35
C ARG A 217 13.01 -17.11 9.51
N VAL A 218 13.48 -15.88 9.31
CA VAL A 218 12.68 -14.66 9.44
C VAL A 218 11.60 -14.54 8.37
N GLU A 219 11.75 -15.20 7.21
CA GLU A 219 10.71 -15.21 6.19
C GLU A 219 9.39 -15.78 6.73
N ARG A 220 9.44 -16.86 7.51
CA ARG A 220 8.22 -17.46 8.10
C ARG A 220 7.51 -16.49 9.04
N ILE A 221 8.26 -15.71 9.81
CA ILE A 221 7.72 -14.69 10.70
C ILE A 221 7.01 -13.60 9.88
N MET A 222 7.62 -13.16 8.79
CA MET A 222 7.03 -12.14 7.93
C MET A 222 5.85 -12.63 7.11
N VAL A 223 5.81 -13.92 6.73
CA VAL A 223 4.62 -14.55 6.12
C VAL A 223 3.46 -14.58 7.12
N ASP A 224 3.72 -14.93 8.39
CA ASP A 224 2.69 -14.92 9.43
C ASP A 224 2.22 -13.50 9.77
N LEU A 225 3.14 -12.52 9.74
CA LEU A 225 2.78 -11.10 9.86
C LEU A 225 1.89 -10.65 8.68
N LEU A 226 2.22 -11.06 7.46
CA LEU A 226 1.40 -10.77 6.28
C LEU A 226 0.00 -11.37 6.42
N ARG A 227 -0.13 -12.62 6.86
CA ARG A 227 -1.44 -13.23 7.14
C ARG A 227 -2.22 -12.44 8.18
N THR A 228 -1.59 -12.09 9.30
CA THR A 228 -2.21 -11.27 10.35
C THR A 228 -2.72 -9.94 9.78
N ALA A 229 -1.90 -9.27 8.96
CA ALA A 229 -2.28 -8.02 8.33
C ALA A 229 -3.45 -8.17 7.36
N LEU A 230 -3.48 -9.25 6.57
CA LEU A 230 -4.59 -9.54 5.65
C LEU A 230 -5.88 -9.86 6.41
N ASP A 231 -5.80 -10.63 7.50
CA ASP A 231 -6.93 -10.98 8.36
C ASP A 231 -7.51 -9.72 9.01
N GLU A 232 -6.65 -8.86 9.57
CA GLU A 232 -7.06 -7.59 10.17
C GLU A 232 -7.74 -6.65 9.15
N LEU A 233 -7.45 -6.78 7.85
CA LEU A 233 -8.04 -5.96 6.79
C LEU A 233 -9.26 -6.61 6.12
N ASP A 234 -9.75 -7.74 6.63
CA ASP A 234 -10.77 -8.57 5.99
C ASP A 234 -10.43 -8.87 4.52
N ALA A 235 -9.16 -9.10 4.19
CA ALA A 235 -8.77 -9.33 2.80
C ALA A 235 -9.55 -10.52 2.20
N PRO A 236 -9.98 -10.45 0.93
CA PRO A 236 -10.72 -11.54 0.33
C PRO A 236 -9.84 -12.80 0.23
N THR A 237 -10.45 -13.98 0.36
CA THR A 237 -9.78 -15.29 0.26
C THR A 237 -8.95 -15.43 -1.02
N ASP A 238 -9.37 -14.75 -2.10
CA ASP A 238 -8.62 -14.66 -3.35
C ASP A 238 -7.14 -14.27 -3.14
N GLN A 239 -6.83 -13.38 -2.19
CA GLN A 239 -5.46 -12.96 -1.93
C GLN A 239 -4.60 -14.07 -1.33
N TYR A 240 -5.16 -14.86 -0.41
CA TYR A 240 -4.47 -15.96 0.26
C TYR A 240 -4.10 -17.06 -0.75
N GLU A 241 -5.09 -17.48 -1.55
CA GLU A 241 -4.89 -18.48 -2.61
C GLU A 241 -3.86 -18.01 -3.63
N ARG A 242 -3.98 -16.77 -4.11
CA ARG A 242 -3.07 -16.18 -5.11
C ARG A 242 -1.63 -16.05 -4.59
N LEU A 243 -1.46 -15.77 -3.31
CA LEU A 243 -0.14 -15.62 -2.66
C LEU A 243 0.41 -16.95 -2.14
N GLY A 244 -0.39 -18.01 -2.10
CA GLY A 244 -0.02 -19.32 -1.59
C GLY A 244 0.25 -19.33 -0.09
N ILE A 245 -0.49 -18.52 0.69
CA ILE A 245 -0.36 -18.41 2.15
C ILE A 245 -1.71 -18.64 2.82
#